data_AF-A0A1Y3NRB1-F1
#
_entry.id   AF-A0A1Y3NRB1-F1
#
_cell.length_a   1.000
_cell.length_b   1.000
_cell.length_c   1.000
_cell.angle_alpha   90.00
_cell.angle_beta   90.00
_cell.angle_gamma   90.00
#
_symmetry.space_group_name_H-M   'P 1'
#
loop_
_entity.id
_entity.type
_entity.pdbx_description
1 polymer ?
#
loop_
_entity_poly.entity_id
_entity_poly.type
_entity_poly.pdbx_seq_one_letter_code
_entity_poly.pdbx_strand_id
1 'polypeptide(L)' 'KFFITLCQSINIPVFLEDPVTKLKICGFRQPEYIKKLSIIKDLFEKHYVNI' A
#
# COMPACT_ATOMS: atom_id res chain seq x y z
N LYS A 1 12.04 2.11 -5.51
CA LYS A 1 11.27 2.04 -6.79
C LYS A 1 10.30 0.85 -6.78
N PHE A 2 10.79 -0.39 -6.60
CA PHE A 2 9.94 -1.60 -6.52
C PHE A 2 8.72 -1.46 -5.59
N PHE A 3 8.93 -1.04 -4.34
CA PHE A 3 7.83 -0.88 -3.38
C PHE A 3 6.76 0.12 -3.84
N ILE A 4 7.15 1.25 -4.43
CA ILE A 4 6.21 2.25 -4.97
C ILE A 4 5.42 1.66 -6.12
N THR A 5 6.08 0.96 -7.05
CA THR A 5 5.43 0.27 -8.17
C THR A 5 4.47 -0.80 -7.68
N LEU A 6 4.87 -1.59 -6.68
CA LEU A 6 4.01 -2.59 -6.05
C LEU A 6 2.75 -1.94 -5.46
N CYS A 7 2.89 -0.86 -4.67
CA CYS A 7 1.76 -0.13 -4.11
C CYS A 7 0.82 0.39 -5.21
N GLN A 8 1.36 0.94 -6.29
CA GLN A 8 0.58 1.41 -7.44
C GLN A 8 -0.16 0.27 -8.13
N SER A 9 0.48 -0.89 -8.31
CA SER A 9 -0.14 -2.09 -8.92
C SER A 9 -1.33 -2.63 -8.12
N ILE A 10 -1.35 -2.41 -6.79
CA ILE A 10 -2.48 -2.79 -5.92
C ILE A 10 -3.40 -1.61 -5.58
N ASN A 11 -3.36 -0.54 -6.38
CA ASN A 11 -4.18 0.66 -6.22
C ASN A 11 -4.05 1.33 -4.84
N ILE A 12 -2.83 1.40 -4.31
CA ILE A 12 -2.49 2.18 -3.12
C ILE A 12 -1.74 3.44 -3.55
N PRO A 13 -2.36 4.62 -3.43
CA PRO A 13 -1.67 5.88 -3.64
C PRO A 13 -0.65 6.11 -2.52
N VAL A 14 0.62 6.31 -2.87
CA VAL A 14 1.70 6.60 -1.89
C VAL A 14 1.51 7.98 -1.25
N PHE A 15 1.02 8.92 -2.05
CA PHE A 15 0.68 10.27 -1.62
C PHE A 15 -0.79 10.53 -1.94
N LEU A 16 -1.47 11.18 -1.00
CA LEU A 16 -2.82 11.69 -1.17
C LEU A 16 -2.79 13.20 -0.99
N GLU A 17 -3.78 13.88 -1.52
CA GLU A 17 -4.00 15.30 -1.24
C GLU A 17 -5.11 15.42 -0.21
N ASP A 18 -4.85 16.15 0.87
CA ASP A 18 -5.88 16.50 1.84
C ASP A 18 -6.89 17.45 1.15
N PRO A 19 -8.18 17.09 1.08
CA PRO A 19 -9.17 17.92 0.39
C PRO A 19 -9.32 19.31 1.02
N VAL A 20 -9.02 19.48 2.31
CA VAL A 20 -9.17 20.73 3.06
C VAL A 20 -7.91 21.58 2.96
N THR A 21 -6.76 21.00 3.29
CA THR A 21 -5.49 21.77 3.39
C THR A 21 -4.70 21.82 2.09
N LYS A 22 -5.07 21.03 1.07
CA LYS A 22 -4.31 20.84 -0.18
C LYS A 22 -2.88 20.33 0.02
N LEU A 23 -2.58 19.83 1.22
CA LEU A 23 -1.27 19.28 1.54
C LEU A 23 -1.17 17.83 1.07
N LYS A 24 0.02 17.45 0.60
CA LYS A 24 0.34 16.06 0.30
C LYS A 24 0.53 15.30 1.61
N ILE A 25 -0.34 14.34 1.87
CA ILE A 25 -0.28 13.45 3.02
C ILE A 25 0.13 12.04 2.59
N CYS A 26 0.69 11.29 3.55
CA CYS A 26 1.06 9.90 3.34
C CYS A 26 -0.19 9.04 3.15
N GLY A 27 -0.31 8.39 1.98
CA GLY A 27 -1.48 7.59 1.65
C GLY A 27 -1.61 6.33 2.51
N PHE A 28 -0.52 5.79 3.05
CA PHE A 28 -0.53 4.56 3.85
C PHE A 28 -1.29 4.63 5.19
N ARG A 29 -1.73 5.82 5.62
CA ARG A 29 -2.45 6.00 6.89
C ARG A 29 -3.94 5.63 6.81
N GLN A 30 -4.49 5.38 5.63
CA GLN A 30 -5.89 4.97 5.53
C GLN A 30 -6.07 3.48 5.88
N PRO A 31 -7.09 3.13 6.70
CA PRO A 31 -7.33 1.75 7.10
C PRO A 31 -7.49 0.76 5.94
N GLU A 32 -8.08 1.23 4.83
CA GLU A 32 -8.27 0.41 3.62
C GLU A 32 -6.94 -0.03 3.01
N TYR A 33 -5.96 0.88 2.92
CA TYR A 33 -4.67 0.56 2.33
C TYR A 33 -3.81 -0.29 3.27
N ILE A 34 -3.92 -0.09 4.58
CA ILE A 34 -3.30 -0.97 5.58
C ILE A 34 -3.78 -2.41 5.39
N LYS A 35 -5.09 -2.60 5.17
CA LYS A 35 -5.67 -3.92 4.89
C LYS A 35 -5.17 -4.52 3.56
N LYS A 36 -4.97 -3.71 2.53
CA LYS A 36 -4.37 -4.19 1.26
C LYS A 36 -2.90 -4.58 1.44
N LEU A 37 -2.14 -3.83 2.23
CA LEU A 37 -0.74 -4.14 2.55
C LEU A 37 -0.60 -5.39 3.43
N SER A 38 -1.59 -5.71 4.28
CA SER A 38 -1.54 -6.94 5.08
C SER A 38 -1.61 -8.21 4.23
N ILE A 39 -2.21 -8.16 3.03
CA ILE A 39 -2.19 -9.28 2.07
C ILE A 39 -0.77 -9.56 1.59
N ILE A 40 0.04 -8.51 1.36
CA ILE A 40 1.44 -8.66 1.01
C ILE A 40 2.19 -9.31 2.17
N LYS A 41 1.95 -8.87 3.41
CA LYS A 41 2.55 -9.48 4.60
C LYS A 41 2.27 -11.00 4.63
N ASP A 42 1.01 -11.38 4.47
CA ASP A 42 0.60 -12.78 4.43
C ASP A 42 1.30 -13.56 3.31
N LEU A 43 1.45 -12.98 2.12
CA LEU A 43 2.12 -13.62 0.99
C LEU A 43 3.61 -13.87 1.26
N PHE A 44 4.28 -12.92 1.89
CA PHE A 44 5.70 -13.03 2.26
C PHE A 44 5.91 -14.01 3.41
N GLU A 45 5.05 -14.00 4.43
CA GLU A 45 5.17 -14.87 5.61
C GLU A 45 4.77 -16.32 5.33
N LYS A 46 3.74 -16.53 4.51
CA LYS A 46 3.25 -17.88 4.20
C LYS A 46 4.12 -18.62 3.18
N HIS A 47 5.22 -18.00 2.70
CA HIS A 47 6.18 -18.54 1.74
C HIS A 47 5.50 -19.51 0.76
N TYR A 48 4.45 -19.06 0.04
CA TYR A 48 3.69 -19.87 -0.91
C TYR A 48 4.55 -20.22 -2.13
N VAL A 49 5.59 -21.00 -1.87
CA VAL A 49 6.57 -21.56 -2.76
C VAL A 49 6.39 -23.07 -2.59
N ASN A 50 5.32 -23.60 -3.18
CA ASN A 50 5.31 -25.01 -3.53
C ASN A 50 6.20 -25.12 -4.77
N ILE A 51 7.47 -25.47 -4.55
CA ILE A 51 8.36 -25.99 -5.60
C ILE A 51 8.19 -27.50 -5.60
#